data_AF-A0A7S2A2S6-F1
#
_entry.id   AF-A0A7S2A2S6-F1
#
_cell.length_a   1.000
_cell.length_b   1.000
_cell.length_c   1.000
_cell.angle_alpha   90.00
_cell.angle_beta   90.00
_cell.angle_gamma   90.00
#
_symmetry.space_group_name_H-M   'P 1'
#
loop_
_entity.id
_entity.type
_entity.pdbx_description
1 polymer ?
#
loop_
_entity_poly.entity_id
_entity_poly.type
_entity_poly.pdbx_seq_one_letter_code
_entity_poly.pdbx_strand_id
1 'polypeptide(L)'
;YEIIDNPTTKFGNNRREWDRVVAVVPQGAAWQFKGWIRPRPVDIFSKCFGFYIGMEGAPMPKEIGGWAVKLGQLNRDKRGLDSVTYSRFWNGLDEWMSLHKPEYLPSHDA
;
A
#
# COMPACT_ATOMS: atom_id res chain seq x y z
N TYR A 1 -9.81 7.51 5.59
CA TYR A 1 -9.44 6.20 4.99
C TYR A 1 -10.07 5.09 5.80
N GLU A 2 -10.42 3.98 5.15
CA GLU A 2 -10.83 2.75 5.82
C GLU A 2 -9.72 1.69 5.67
N ILE A 3 -9.40 0.98 6.75
CA ILE A 3 -8.34 -0.04 6.77
C ILE A 3 -8.99 -1.41 6.83
N ILE A 4 -8.58 -2.30 5.92
CA ILE A 4 -9.14 -3.64 5.76
C ILE A 4 -7.99 -4.63 5.61
N ASP A 5 -8.02 -5.70 6.40
CA ASP A 5 -7.04 -6.79 6.39
C ASP A 5 -7.46 -7.94 5.47
N ASN A 6 -8.76 -8.24 5.40
CA ASN A 6 -9.34 -9.26 4.53
C ASN A 6 -10.33 -8.65 3.51
N PRO A 7 -9.82 -8.05 2.42
CA PRO A 7 -10.66 -7.43 1.41
C PRO A 7 -11.52 -8.43 0.64
N THR A 8 -11.12 -9.71 0.57
CA THR A 8 -11.90 -10.74 -0.13
C THR A 8 -13.23 -11.03 0.53
N THR A 9 -13.29 -11.07 1.86
CA THR A 9 -14.55 -11.28 2.60
C THR A 9 -15.48 -10.08 2.45
N LYS A 10 -14.93 -8.87 2.44
CA LYS A 10 -15.72 -7.63 2.44
C LYS A 10 -16.17 -7.20 1.05
N PHE A 11 -15.27 -7.25 0.07
CA PHE A 11 -15.54 -6.77 -1.29
C PHE A 11 -16.06 -7.89 -2.19
N GLY A 12 -15.68 -9.14 -1.94
CA GLY A 12 -15.99 -10.27 -2.82
C GLY A 12 -15.61 -9.96 -4.28
N ASN A 13 -16.58 -10.11 -5.19
CA ASN A 13 -16.41 -9.80 -6.61
C ASN A 13 -16.82 -8.36 -7.00
N ASN A 14 -17.11 -7.49 -6.02
CA ASN A 14 -17.55 -6.12 -6.28
C ASN A 14 -16.39 -5.24 -6.77
N ARG A 15 -16.24 -5.13 -8.08
CA ARG A 15 -15.21 -4.31 -8.75
C ARG A 15 -15.16 -2.86 -8.25
N ARG A 16 -16.31 -2.25 -7.95
CA ARG A 16 -16.38 -0.85 -7.52
C ARG A 16 -15.67 -0.63 -6.18
N GLU A 17 -15.80 -1.58 -5.24
CA GLU A 17 -15.08 -1.50 -3.97
C GLU A 17 -13.57 -1.72 -4.15
N TRP A 18 -13.18 -2.68 -5.00
CA TRP A 18 -11.78 -2.89 -5.33
C TRP A 18 -11.13 -1.71 -6.04
N ASP A 19 -11.88 -0.95 -6.84
CA ASP A 19 -11.38 0.23 -7.53
C ASP A 19 -11.26 1.45 -6.60
N ARG A 20 -11.86 1.43 -5.41
CA ARG A 20 -11.66 2.46 -4.37
C ARG A 20 -10.38 2.25 -3.56
N VAL A 21 -9.71 1.12 -3.71
CA VAL A 21 -8.44 0.86 -3.00
C VAL A 21 -7.38 1.81 -3.53
N VAL A 22 -6.82 2.60 -2.62
CA VAL A 22 -5.78 3.60 -2.92
C VAL A 22 -4.39 3.09 -2.54
N ALA A 23 -4.28 2.23 -1.52
CA ALA A 23 -3.01 1.75 -1.00
C ALA A 23 -3.07 0.27 -0.61
N VAL A 24 -1.93 -0.42 -0.75
CA VAL A 24 -1.73 -1.80 -0.29
C VAL A 24 -0.39 -1.87 0.44
N VAL A 25 -0.42 -2.40 1.67
CA VAL A 25 0.78 -2.71 2.47
C VAL A 25 1.04 -4.21 2.37
N PRO A 26 1.95 -4.67 1.49
CA PRO A 26 2.23 -6.09 1.33
C PRO A 26 3.07 -6.64 2.48
N GLN A 27 2.90 -7.92 2.77
CA GLN A 27 3.74 -8.68 3.71
C GLN A 27 4.99 -9.28 3.02
N GLY A 28 5.03 -9.28 1.68
CA GLY A 28 6.14 -9.84 0.91
C GLY A 28 5.96 -11.29 0.47
N ALA A 29 4.72 -11.81 0.47
CA ALA A 29 4.43 -13.13 -0.05
C ALA A 29 3.29 -13.07 -1.08
N ALA A 30 3.53 -13.56 -2.30
CA ALA A 30 2.57 -13.45 -3.40
C ALA A 30 1.23 -14.14 -3.11
N TRP A 31 1.23 -15.18 -2.26
CA TRP A 31 0.02 -15.89 -1.86
C TRP A 31 -0.96 -15.01 -1.08
N GLN A 32 -0.51 -13.89 -0.47
CA GLN A 32 -1.36 -12.91 0.22
C GLN A 32 -2.51 -12.41 -0.66
N PHE A 33 -2.28 -12.33 -1.98
CA PHE A 33 -3.24 -11.80 -2.94
C PHE A 33 -4.15 -12.87 -3.57
N LYS A 34 -4.07 -14.11 -3.09
CA LYS A 34 -4.95 -15.19 -3.59
C LYS A 34 -6.40 -14.82 -3.32
N GLY A 35 -7.24 -14.94 -4.35
CA GLY A 35 -8.68 -14.64 -4.27
C GLY A 35 -9.02 -13.16 -4.45
N TRP A 36 -8.03 -12.26 -4.53
CA TRP A 36 -8.27 -10.87 -4.89
C TRP A 36 -8.72 -10.78 -6.35
N ILE A 37 -9.47 -9.72 -6.68
CA ILE A 37 -9.96 -9.52 -8.06
C ILE A 37 -8.84 -9.38 -9.10
N ARG A 38 -7.67 -8.92 -8.65
CA ARG A 38 -6.41 -8.81 -9.39
C ARG A 38 -5.35 -9.52 -8.55
N PRO A 39 -5.10 -10.83 -8.75
CA PRO A 39 -4.21 -11.58 -7.86
C PRO A 39 -2.73 -11.39 -8.20
N ARG A 40 -2.38 -10.86 -9.38
CA ARG A 40 -0.98 -10.65 -9.78
C ARG A 40 -0.46 -9.34 -9.17
N PRO A 41 0.70 -9.35 -8.47
CA PRO A 41 1.26 -8.14 -7.86
C PRO A 41 1.42 -6.95 -8.83
N VAL A 42 1.85 -7.23 -10.07
CA VAL A 42 1.98 -6.19 -11.10
C VAL A 42 0.66 -5.46 -11.39
N ASP A 43 -0.45 -6.19 -11.44
CA ASP A 43 -1.77 -5.60 -11.69
C ASP A 43 -2.23 -4.79 -10.47
N ILE A 44 -1.95 -5.28 -9.26
CA ILE A 44 -2.30 -4.60 -8.00
C ILE A 44 -1.57 -3.26 -7.92
N PHE A 45 -0.25 -3.27 -8.03
CA PHE A 45 0.59 -2.08 -7.84
C PHE A 45 0.57 -1.14 -9.07
N SER A 46 0.00 -1.57 -10.20
CA SER A 46 -0.37 -0.64 -11.29
C SER A 46 -1.61 0.20 -11.00
N LYS A 47 -2.43 -0.21 -10.01
CA LYS A 47 -3.73 0.42 -9.68
C LYS A 47 -3.82 0.91 -8.24
N CYS A 48 -2.83 0.62 -7.41
CA CYS A 48 -2.78 1.01 -6.00
C CYS A 48 -1.36 1.44 -5.63
N PHE A 49 -1.24 2.37 -4.69
CA PHE A 49 0.02 2.70 -4.05
C PHE A 49 0.52 1.54 -3.19
N GLY A 50 1.65 0.94 -3.56
CA GLY A 50 2.30 -0.11 -2.78
C GLY A 50 3.30 0.47 -1.77
N PHE A 51 3.23 0.04 -0.50
CA PHE A 51 4.19 0.47 0.52
C PHE A 51 4.58 -0.66 1.46
N TYR A 52 5.84 -1.10 1.43
CA TYR A 52 6.36 -2.13 2.32
C TYR A 52 7.07 -1.50 3.52
N ILE A 53 6.83 -2.05 4.72
CA ILE A 53 7.49 -1.64 5.96
C ILE A 53 8.37 -2.80 6.44
N GLY A 54 9.68 -2.58 6.44
CA GLY A 54 10.66 -3.52 6.98
C GLY A 54 11.27 -3.02 8.29
N MET A 55 11.94 -3.92 9.00
CA MET A 55 12.81 -3.54 10.12
C MET A 55 14.22 -3.21 9.60
N GLU A 56 14.84 -2.17 10.13
CA GLU A 56 16.23 -1.83 9.83
C GLU A 56 17.15 -3.00 10.20
N GLY A 57 18.02 -3.39 9.26
CA GLY A 57 18.93 -4.54 9.42
C GLY A 57 18.29 -5.92 9.17
N ALA A 58 16.97 -6.02 9.01
CA ALA A 58 16.32 -7.28 8.63
C ALA A 58 16.40 -7.51 7.11
N PRO A 59 16.53 -8.77 6.65
CA PRO A 59 16.49 -9.07 5.23
C PRO A 59 15.11 -8.77 4.65
N MET A 60 15.10 -8.10 3.50
CA MET A 60 13.86 -7.84 2.74
C MET A 60 13.42 -9.12 2.00
N PRO A 61 12.12 -9.46 1.99
CA PRO A 61 11.62 -10.57 1.17
C PRO A 61 11.96 -10.36 -0.30
N LYS A 62 12.37 -11.43 -0.99
CA LYS A 62 12.86 -11.36 -2.38
C LYS A 62 11.79 -10.82 -3.33
N GLU A 63 10.54 -11.16 -3.06
CA GLU A 63 9.36 -10.81 -3.82
C GLU A 63 9.13 -9.30 -3.86
N ILE A 64 9.38 -8.61 -2.74
CA ILE A 64 9.19 -7.15 -2.61
C ILE A 64 10.06 -6.41 -3.62
N GLY A 65 11.30 -6.86 -3.86
CA GLY A 65 12.21 -6.24 -4.81
C GLY A 65 11.74 -6.30 -6.28
N GLY A 66 10.80 -7.20 -6.59
CA GLY A 66 10.20 -7.31 -7.93
C GLY A 66 8.89 -6.56 -8.09
N TRP A 67 8.39 -5.90 -7.05
CA TRP A 67 7.09 -5.21 -7.07
C TRP A 67 7.27 -3.69 -7.06
N ALA A 68 6.34 -2.97 -7.67
CA ALA A 68 6.32 -1.51 -7.69
C ALA A 68 5.83 -0.95 -6.34
N VAL A 69 6.66 -1.08 -5.30
CA VAL A 69 6.33 -0.67 -3.93
C VAL A 69 7.38 0.29 -3.37
N LYS A 70 6.94 1.35 -2.70
CA LYS A 70 7.82 2.22 -1.93
C LYS A 70 8.23 1.51 -0.62
N LEU A 71 9.41 1.83 -0.09
CA LEU A 71 9.97 1.19 1.09
C LEU A 71 10.02 2.15 2.28
N GLY A 72 9.58 1.66 3.44
CA GLY A 72 9.79 2.26 4.74
C GLY A 72 10.59 1.31 5.64
N GLN A 73 11.41 1.88 6.52
CA GLN A 73 12.16 1.13 7.51
C GLN A 73 11.88 1.64 8.91
N LEU A 74 11.68 0.73 9.85
CA LEU A 74 11.54 1.03 11.26
C LEU A 74 12.77 0.55 12.01
N ASN A 75 13.28 1.41 12.89
CA ASN A 75 14.34 1.03 13.81
C ASN A 75 13.71 0.56 15.12
N ARG A 76 14.13 -0.62 15.61
CA ARG A 76 13.58 -1.21 16.84
C ARG A 76 13.78 -0.30 18.07
N ASP A 77 14.96 0.31 18.17
CA ASP A 77 15.40 1.05 19.35
C ASP A 77 15.19 2.56 19.18
N LYS A 78 15.25 3.07 17.94
CA LYS A 78 15.11 4.49 17.61
C LYS A 78 13.72 4.83 17.10
N ARG A 79 12.70 4.62 17.95
CA ARG A 79 11.29 4.88 17.61
C ARG A 79 10.96 6.34 17.26
N GLY A 80 11.80 7.29 17.66
CA GLY A 80 11.69 8.69 17.21
C GLY A 80 11.81 8.85 15.68
N LEU A 81 12.46 7.89 15.01
CA LEU A 81 12.59 7.87 13.55
C LEU A 81 11.36 7.30 12.83
N ASP A 82 10.38 6.73 13.55
CA ASP A 82 9.13 6.25 12.95
C ASP A 82 8.41 7.36 12.18
N SER A 83 8.54 8.61 12.66
CA SER A 83 8.02 9.82 12.01
C SER A 83 8.49 9.97 10.55
N VAL A 84 9.72 9.55 10.24
CA VAL A 84 10.27 9.61 8.88
C VAL A 84 9.54 8.62 7.97
N THR A 85 9.33 7.38 8.42
CA THR A 85 8.61 6.36 7.65
C THR A 85 7.13 6.71 7.53
N TYR A 86 6.54 7.28 8.58
CA TYR A 86 5.18 7.82 8.57
C TYR A 86 5.02 8.91 7.49
N SER A 87 5.87 9.94 7.48
CA SER A 87 5.80 11.01 6.48
C SER A 87 6.05 10.49 5.07
N ARG A 88 6.96 9.52 4.88
CA ARG A 88 7.20 8.89 3.57
C ARG A 88 5.96 8.18 3.03
N PHE A 89 5.22 7.48 3.90
CA PHE A 89 3.98 6.81 3.50
C PHE A 89 2.94 7.84 3.03
N TRP A 90 2.64 8.84 3.85
CA TRP A 90 1.58 9.80 3.55
C TRP A 90 1.90 10.68 2.34
N ASN A 91 3.10 11.26 2.29
CA ASN A 91 3.52 12.06 1.14
C ASN A 91 3.50 11.24 -0.15
N GLY A 92 3.90 9.96 -0.08
CA GLY A 92 3.89 9.06 -1.23
C GLY A 92 2.48 8.66 -1.66
N LEU A 93 1.57 8.45 -0.72
CA LEU A 93 0.16 8.17 -0.98
C LEU A 93 -0.53 9.37 -1.62
N ASP A 94 -0.35 10.57 -1.06
CA ASP A 94 -0.95 11.81 -1.55
C ASP A 94 -0.47 12.14 -2.96
N GLU A 95 0.84 12.02 -3.22
CA GLU A 95 1.41 12.16 -4.56
C GLU A 95 0.77 11.16 -5.54
N TRP A 96 0.67 9.87 -5.15
CA TRP A 96 0.08 8.86 -6.01
C TRP A 96 -1.41 9.11 -6.27
N MET A 97 -2.18 9.49 -5.24
CA MET A 97 -3.61 9.77 -5.35
C MET A 97 -3.88 11.00 -6.21
N SER A 98 -3.09 12.07 -6.09
CA SER A 98 -3.28 13.28 -6.91
C SER A 98 -3.13 13.01 -8.41
N LEU A 99 -2.32 12.03 -8.79
CA LEU A 99 -2.11 11.63 -10.18
C LEU A 99 -3.14 10.60 -10.68
N HIS A 100 -3.57 9.66 -9.84
CA HIS A 100 -4.31 8.48 -10.29
C HIS A 100 -5.76 8.42 -9.83
N LYS A 101 -6.08 9.07 -8.71
CA LYS A 101 -7.40 9.07 -8.07
C LYS A 101 -7.74 10.42 -7.41
N PRO A 102 -7.61 11.55 -8.14
CA PRO A 102 -7.83 12.88 -7.57
C PRO A 102 -9.25 13.07 -7.03
N GLU A 103 -10.23 12.30 -7.52
CA GLU A 103 -11.62 12.33 -7.06
C GLU A 103 -11.81 11.90 -5.60
N TYR A 104 -10.82 11.24 -5.00
CA TYR A 104 -10.83 10.87 -3.58
C TYR A 104 -10.05 11.83 -2.69
N LEU A 105 -9.38 12.83 -3.25
CA LEU A 105 -8.77 13.89 -2.46
C LEU A 105 -9.85 14.90 -2.04
N PRO A 106 -9.74 15.49 -0.83
CA PRO A 106 -10.60 16.60 -0.45
C PRO A 106 -10.49 17.70 -1.50
N SER A 107 -11.64 18.15 -2.01
CA SER A 107 -11.72 19.38 -2.80
C SER A 107 -11.06 20.50 -2.01
N HIS A 108 -10.10 21.20 -2.62
CA HIS A 108 -9.39 22.33 -2.02
C HIS A 108 -10.28 23.59 -1.85
N ASP A 109 -11.59 23.41 -1.84
CA ASP A 109 -12.54 24.49 -1.56
C ASP A 109 -12.69 24.58 -0.05
N ALA A 110 -11.77 25.36 0.53
CA ALA A 110 -11.85 25.93 1.87
C ALA A 110 -12.93 27.02 1.94
#